data_AF-X8DNI7-F1
#
_entry.id   AF-X8DNI7-F1
#
_cell.length_a   1.000
_cell.length_b   1.000
_cell.length_c   1.000
_cell.angle_alpha   90.00
_cell.angle_beta   90.00
_cell.angle_gamma   90.00
#
_symmetry.space_group_name_H-M   'P 1'
#
loop_
_entity.id
_entity.type
_entity.pdbx_description
1 polymer ?
#
loop_
_entity_poly.entity_id
_entity_poly.type
_entity_poly.pdbx_seq_one_letter_code
_entity_poly.pdbx_strand_id
1 'polypeptide(L)'
;MPGNPEMPKYPKGLKAAGRRFWREVFSTYYLTASPEEMFLVEEAARTADVVARLQGVVDTAQSLRTRGSRGQDVAIPELDALRAYRAQFAALLKQLDFPAPLDEDTADESNNGPMSRSAAGKAGAAARWGNRKGL
;
A
#
# COMPACT_ATOMS: atom_id res chain seq x y z
N MET A 1 4.67 29.47 10.29
CA MET A 1 4.93 28.23 9.52
C MET A 1 3.80 27.28 9.83
N PRO A 2 2.77 27.10 8.97
CA PRO A 2 1.76 26.08 9.23
C PRO A 2 2.47 24.71 9.20
N GLY A 3 2.33 23.96 10.29
CA GLY A 3 3.09 22.73 10.54
C GLY A 3 2.94 21.73 9.40
N ASN A 4 4.07 21.17 8.97
CA ASN A 4 4.09 19.97 8.15
C ASN A 4 3.20 18.92 8.85
N PRO A 5 2.18 18.33 8.18
CA PRO A 5 1.35 17.34 8.84
C PRO A 5 2.25 16.22 9.35
N GLU A 6 2.29 16.06 10.67
CA GLU A 6 3.15 15.08 11.32
C GLU A 6 2.76 13.69 10.82
N MET A 7 3.73 12.98 10.23
CA MET A 7 3.50 11.65 9.66
C MET A 7 2.87 10.75 10.72
N PRO A 8 1.74 10.07 10.41
CA PRO A 8 1.06 9.25 11.40
C PRO A 8 1.98 8.13 11.87
N LYS A 9 1.96 7.88 13.18
CA LYS A 9 2.73 6.78 13.76
C LYS A 9 2.22 5.46 13.22
N TYR A 10 3.13 4.59 12.81
CA TYR A 10 2.76 3.29 12.28
C TYR A 10 2.12 2.38 13.36
N PRO A 11 1.22 1.45 12.96
CA PRO A 11 0.59 0.50 13.86
C PRO A 11 1.58 -0.39 14.60
N LYS A 12 1.25 -0.77 15.84
CA LYS A 12 2.08 -1.70 16.62
C LYS A 12 2.18 -3.05 15.90
N GLY A 13 3.37 -3.65 15.95
CA GLY A 13 3.63 -5.00 15.43
C GLY A 13 4.21 -5.06 14.02
N LEU A 14 4.23 -3.97 13.27
CA LEU A 14 4.85 -3.95 11.94
C LEU A 14 6.36 -4.24 12.00
N LYS A 15 6.83 -5.03 11.04
CA LYS A 15 8.24 -5.35 10.79
C LYS A 15 8.83 -4.40 9.74
N ALA A 16 10.01 -4.71 9.24
CA ALA A 16 10.79 -3.78 8.41
C ALA A 16 10.07 -3.40 7.11
N ALA A 17 9.45 -4.36 6.42
CA ALA A 17 8.81 -4.13 5.13
C ALA A 17 7.55 -3.26 5.27
N GLY A 18 6.66 -3.59 6.22
CA GLY A 18 5.46 -2.83 6.52
C GLY A 18 5.78 -1.42 7.01
N ARG A 19 6.79 -1.23 7.87
CA ARG A 19 7.23 0.11 8.30
C ARG A 19 7.81 0.93 7.14
N ARG A 20 8.49 0.29 6.19
CA ARG A 20 8.99 0.97 5.00
C ARG A 20 7.83 1.42 4.12
N PHE A 21 6.90 0.52 3.80
CA PHE A 21 5.70 0.83 3.03
C PHE A 21 4.91 1.99 3.68
N TRP A 22 4.64 1.92 4.99
CA TRP A 22 3.94 2.97 5.71
C TRP A 22 4.62 4.34 5.55
N ARG A 23 5.94 4.43 5.73
CA ARG A 23 6.67 5.68 5.58
C ARG A 23 6.61 6.21 4.15
N GLU A 24 6.80 5.35 3.15
CA GLU A 24 6.76 5.75 1.73
C GLU A 24 5.37 6.25 1.32
N VAL A 25 4.30 5.59 1.79
CA VAL A 25 2.93 6.04 1.52
C VAL A 25 2.67 7.40 2.15
N PHE A 26 2.93 7.58 3.46
CA PHE A 26 2.63 8.83 4.14
C PHE A 26 3.64 9.96 3.90
N SER A 27 4.82 9.68 3.33
CA SER A 27 5.71 10.73 2.82
C SER A 27 5.21 11.31 1.50
N THR A 28 4.42 10.54 0.74
CA THR A 28 3.97 10.90 -0.61
C THR A 28 2.52 11.38 -0.62
N TYR A 29 1.65 10.74 0.15
CA TYR A 29 0.21 10.96 0.14
C TYR A 29 -0.32 11.42 1.50
N TYR A 30 -1.26 12.35 1.46
CA TYR A 30 -1.99 12.81 2.65
C TYR A 30 -3.31 12.06 2.78
N LEU A 31 -3.30 10.91 3.47
CA LEU A 31 -4.45 10.00 3.61
C LEU A 31 -5.07 10.02 5.03
N THR A 32 -4.52 10.83 5.94
CA THR A 32 -4.93 10.85 7.36
C THR A 32 -6.33 11.41 7.60
N ALA A 33 -6.95 12.01 6.60
CA ALA A 33 -8.32 12.52 6.67
C ALA A 33 -9.39 11.44 6.36
N SER A 34 -8.98 10.25 5.93
CA SER A 34 -9.86 9.14 5.52
C SER A 34 -9.58 7.89 6.38
N PRO A 35 -10.47 7.55 7.34
CA PRO A 35 -10.29 6.37 8.20
C PRO A 35 -10.20 5.05 7.43
N GLU A 36 -11.00 4.88 6.37
CA GLU A 36 -10.99 3.71 5.50
C GLU A 36 -9.68 3.57 4.71
N GLU A 37 -9.11 4.66 4.19
CA GLU A 37 -7.78 4.63 3.56
C GLU A 37 -6.71 4.27 4.60
N MET A 38 -6.79 4.82 5.81
CA MET A 38 -5.90 4.45 6.92
C MET A 38 -5.95 2.95 7.22
N PHE A 39 -7.14 2.34 7.27
CA PHE A 39 -7.29 0.89 7.48
C PHE A 39 -6.71 0.08 6.31
N LEU A 40 -6.93 0.50 5.07
CA LEU A 40 -6.36 -0.17 3.90
C LEU A 40 -4.83 -0.08 3.87
N VAL A 41 -4.25 1.08 4.22
CA VAL A 41 -2.80 1.25 4.30
C VAL A 41 -2.22 0.39 5.43
N GLU A 42 -2.88 0.31 6.58
CA GLU A 42 -2.47 -0.59 7.67
C GLU A 42 -2.47 -2.05 7.23
N GLU A 43 -3.55 -2.51 6.61
CA GLU A 43 -3.67 -3.91 6.15
C GLU A 43 -2.66 -4.22 5.05
N ALA A 44 -2.41 -3.28 4.13
CA ALA A 44 -1.37 -3.41 3.13
C ALA A 44 0.03 -3.49 3.77
N ALA A 45 0.31 -2.69 4.80
CA ALA A 45 1.58 -2.73 5.52
C ALA A 45 1.79 -4.08 6.24
N ARG A 46 0.75 -4.61 6.90
CA ARG A 46 0.80 -5.94 7.53
C ARG A 46 1.01 -7.05 6.48
N THR A 47 0.32 -6.95 5.35
CA THR A 47 0.46 -7.89 4.23
C THR A 47 1.89 -7.85 3.66
N ALA A 48 2.49 -6.67 3.53
CA ALA A 48 3.87 -6.52 3.06
C ALA A 48 4.89 -7.22 3.99
N ASP A 49 4.69 -7.20 5.31
CA ASP A 49 5.52 -7.96 6.25
C ASP A 49 5.39 -9.47 6.05
N VAL A 50 4.18 -9.98 5.80
CA VAL A 50 3.95 -11.41 5.54
C VAL A 50 4.60 -11.82 4.22
N VAL A 51 4.46 -11.01 3.17
CA VAL A 51 5.12 -11.23 1.87
C VAL A 51 6.63 -11.29 2.05
N ALA A 52 7.23 -10.32 2.74
CA ALA A 52 8.68 -10.29 2.97
C ALA A 52 9.17 -11.52 3.76
N ARG A 53 8.40 -11.96 4.77
CA ARG A 53 8.72 -13.17 5.53
C ARG A 53 8.67 -14.43 4.66
N LEU A 54 7.58 -14.62 3.93
CA LEU A 54 7.42 -15.79 3.05
C LEU A 54 8.44 -15.78 1.91
N GLN A 55 8.76 -14.61 1.37
CA GLN A 55 9.83 -14.45 0.39
C GLN A 55 11.15 -14.97 0.93
N GLY A 56 11.55 -14.56 2.14
CA GLY A 56 12.79 -15.03 2.77
C GLY A 56 12.82 -16.55 2.95
N VAL A 57 11.68 -17.19 3.27
CA VAL A 57 11.59 -18.66 3.35
C VAL A 57 11.77 -19.31 1.98
N VAL A 58 11.09 -18.79 0.96
CA VAL A 58 11.20 -19.29 -0.42
C VAL A 58 12.62 -19.12 -0.98
N ASP A 59 13.25 -17.98 -0.74
CA ASP A 59 14.61 -17.67 -1.22
C ASP A 59 15.69 -18.55 -0.58
N THR A 60 15.46 -19.02 0.65
CA THR A 60 16.40 -19.86 1.40
C THR A 60 16.04 -21.35 1.37
N ALA A 61 14.96 -21.72 0.66
CA ALA A 61 14.56 -23.10 0.51
C ALA A 61 15.59 -23.90 -0.31
N GLN A 62 15.91 -25.11 0.14
CA GLN A 62 16.80 -26.02 -0.63
C GLN A 62 16.17 -26.46 -1.96
N SER A 63 14.84 -26.50 -2.02
CA SER A 63 14.06 -26.86 -3.21
C SER A 63 12.72 -26.15 -3.16
N LEU A 64 12.21 -25.72 -4.33
CA LEU A 64 10.86 -25.19 -4.49
C LEU A 64 9.81 -26.29 -4.69
N ARG A 65 10.25 -27.56 -4.65
CA ARG A 65 9.39 -28.74 -4.77
C ARG A 65 9.51 -29.61 -3.52
N THR A 66 8.39 -30.18 -3.11
CA THR A 66 8.28 -31.18 -2.04
C THR A 66 7.47 -32.38 -2.54
N ARG A 67 7.60 -33.53 -1.86
CA ARG A 67 6.89 -34.75 -2.25
C ARG A 67 5.44 -34.67 -1.79
N GLY A 68 4.52 -34.73 -2.75
CA GLY A 68 3.10 -34.79 -2.50
C GLY A 68 2.65 -36.15 -1.95
N SER A 69 1.43 -36.19 -1.41
CA SER A 69 0.86 -37.39 -0.78
C SER A 69 0.71 -38.59 -1.71
N ARG A 70 0.62 -38.38 -3.04
CA ARG A 70 0.56 -39.46 -4.05
C ARG A 70 1.92 -39.75 -4.69
N GLY A 71 3.00 -39.22 -4.11
CA GLY A 71 4.38 -39.47 -4.51
C GLY A 71 4.92 -38.60 -5.66
N GLN A 72 4.12 -37.70 -6.21
CA GLN A 72 4.52 -36.71 -7.21
C GLN A 72 5.15 -35.47 -6.58
N ASP A 73 6.06 -34.81 -7.29
CA ASP A 73 6.61 -33.53 -6.82
C ASP A 73 5.58 -32.40 -7.00
N VAL A 74 5.32 -31.67 -5.92
CA VAL A 74 4.44 -30.49 -5.88
C VAL A 74 5.22 -29.27 -5.40
N ALA A 75 4.68 -28.06 -5.59
CA ALA A 75 5.28 -26.85 -5.03
C ALA A 75 5.31 -26.91 -3.50
N ILE A 76 6.29 -26.25 -2.87
CA ILE A 76 6.28 -26.07 -1.42
C ILE A 76 5.09 -25.19 -0.99
N PRO A 77 4.43 -25.47 0.14
CA PRO A 77 3.27 -24.71 0.60
C PRO A 77 3.51 -23.20 0.73
N GLU A 78 4.73 -22.80 1.10
CA GLU A 78 5.13 -21.41 1.27
C GLU A 78 5.14 -20.64 -0.04
N LEU A 79 5.42 -21.31 -1.17
CA LEU A 79 5.39 -20.69 -2.49
C LEU A 79 3.95 -20.34 -2.90
N ASP A 80 3.01 -21.25 -2.64
CA ASP A 80 1.59 -21.01 -2.90
C ASP A 80 1.03 -19.92 -1.97
N ALA A 81 1.38 -19.96 -0.68
CA ALA A 81 1.02 -18.90 0.27
C ALA A 81 1.60 -17.54 -0.16
N LEU A 82 2.86 -17.48 -0.58
CA LEU A 82 3.50 -16.26 -1.07
C LEU A 82 2.76 -15.69 -2.28
N ARG A 83 2.36 -16.53 -3.23
CA ARG A 83 1.55 -16.13 -4.38
C ARG A 83 0.23 -15.51 -3.95
N ALA A 84 -0.47 -16.13 -2.99
CA ALA A 84 -1.74 -15.64 -2.48
C ALA A 84 -1.60 -14.27 -1.79
N TYR A 85 -0.61 -14.11 -0.90
CA TYR A 85 -0.37 -12.83 -0.21
C TYR A 85 0.08 -11.71 -1.16
N ARG A 86 0.86 -12.03 -2.20
CA ARG A 86 1.20 -11.06 -3.26
C ARG A 86 -0.03 -10.59 -4.02
N ALA A 87 -0.96 -11.50 -4.33
CA ALA A 87 -2.21 -11.15 -4.99
C ALA A 87 -3.10 -10.27 -4.09
N GLN A 88 -3.20 -10.60 -2.80
CA GLN A 88 -3.92 -9.77 -1.82
C GLN A 88 -3.30 -8.38 -1.69
N PHE A 89 -1.96 -8.28 -1.60
CA PHE A 89 -1.27 -7.01 -1.54
C PHE A 89 -1.57 -6.16 -2.78
N ALA A 90 -1.48 -6.74 -3.98
CA ALA A 90 -1.82 -6.04 -5.22
C ALA A 90 -3.29 -5.59 -5.26
N ALA A 91 -4.22 -6.38 -4.71
CA ALA A 91 -5.63 -6.00 -4.61
C ALA A 91 -5.84 -4.81 -3.65
N LEU A 92 -5.16 -4.79 -2.50
CA LEU A 92 -5.20 -3.67 -1.55
C LEU A 92 -4.64 -2.39 -2.17
N LEU A 93 -3.52 -2.49 -2.91
CA LEU A 93 -2.96 -1.34 -3.63
C LEU A 93 -3.91 -0.79 -4.71
N LYS A 94 -4.61 -1.67 -5.43
CA LYS A 94 -5.64 -1.27 -6.39
C LYS A 94 -6.85 -0.63 -5.72
N GLN A 95 -7.25 -1.09 -4.54
CA GLN A 95 -8.33 -0.47 -3.77
C GLN A 95 -7.93 0.90 -3.23
N LEU A 96 -6.67 1.06 -2.83
CA LEU A 96 -6.09 2.35 -2.44
C LEU A 96 -6.01 3.32 -3.61
N ASP A 97 -5.96 2.82 -4.85
CA ASP A 97 -6.02 3.59 -6.11
C ASP A 97 -5.22 4.90 -5.99
N PHE A 98 -3.93 4.76 -5.67
CA PHE A 98 -3.08 5.89 -5.40
C PHE A 98 -3.02 6.77 -6.65
N PRO A 99 -3.31 8.08 -6.54
CA PRO A 99 -3.11 9.00 -7.66
C PRO A 99 -1.63 9.03 -8.03
N ALA A 100 -1.32 9.50 -9.25
CA ALA A 100 0.06 9.79 -9.61
C ALA A 100 0.71 10.67 -8.52
N PRO A 101 2.01 10.46 -8.21
CA PRO A 101 2.72 11.31 -7.26
C PRO A 101 2.50 12.78 -7.64
N LEU A 102 2.28 13.63 -6.64
CA LEU A 102 2.22 15.07 -6.87
C LEU A 102 3.61 15.51 -7.36
N ASP A 103 3.75 15.78 -8.66
CA ASP A 103 4.90 16.49 -9.17
C ASP A 103 4.87 17.92 -8.60
N GLU A 104 5.98 18.37 -8.03
CA GLU A 104 6.10 19.74 -7.48
C GLU A 104 5.94 20.83 -8.56
N ASP A 105 5.92 20.45 -9.86
CA ASP A 105 5.87 21.35 -11.01
C ASP A 105 4.53 21.37 -11.78
N THR A 106 3.51 20.60 -11.41
CA THR A 106 2.17 20.78 -12.03
C THR A 106 1.41 21.89 -11.32
N ALA A 107 1.91 23.11 -11.43
CA ALA A 107 1.09 24.31 -11.32
C ALA A 107 0.19 24.35 -12.56
N ASP A 108 -1.05 23.91 -12.41
CA ASP A 108 -2.09 24.12 -13.41
C ASP A 108 -2.23 25.64 -13.65
N GLU A 109 -1.92 26.10 -14.86
CA GLU A 109 -2.06 27.49 -15.30
C GLU A 109 -3.53 27.95 -15.37
N SER A 110 -4.51 27.09 -15.05
CA SER A 110 -5.91 27.44 -14.98
C SER A 110 -6.43 27.58 -13.53
N ASN A 111 -6.44 28.82 -13.06
CA ASN A 111 -7.15 29.33 -11.88
C ASN A 111 -6.64 28.92 -10.46
N ASN A 112 -5.97 29.91 -9.84
CA ASN A 112 -5.86 30.16 -8.39
C ASN A 112 -4.82 29.34 -7.59
N GLY A 113 -3.53 29.62 -7.85
CA GLY A 113 -2.41 29.42 -6.92
C GLY A 113 -1.99 27.97 -6.63
N PRO A 114 -0.75 27.72 -6.19
CA PRO A 114 -0.29 26.37 -5.86
C PRO A 114 -1.12 25.81 -4.70
N MET A 115 -1.91 24.77 -4.97
CA MET A 115 -2.69 24.08 -3.94
C MET A 115 -1.74 23.49 -2.90
N SER A 116 -2.00 23.75 -1.62
CA SER A 116 -1.27 23.08 -0.53
C SER A 116 -1.43 21.56 -0.65
N ARG A 117 -0.40 20.79 -0.25
CA ARG A 117 -0.42 19.31 -0.18
C ARG A 117 -1.70 18.76 0.51
N SER A 118 -2.24 19.50 1.48
CA SER A 118 -3.51 19.17 2.15
C SER A 118 -4.74 19.39 1.26
N ALA A 119 -4.73 20.42 0.42
CA ALA A 119 -5.81 20.70 -0.54
C ALA A 119 -5.78 19.71 -1.70
N ALA A 120 -4.60 19.31 -2.17
CA ALA A 120 -4.45 18.26 -3.19
C ALA A 120 -4.93 16.87 -2.70
N GLY A 121 -4.59 16.48 -1.46
CA GLY A 121 -5.11 15.23 -0.86
C GLY A 121 -6.63 15.24 -0.68
N LYS A 122 -7.19 16.38 -0.23
CA LYS A 122 -8.66 16.56 -0.14
C LYS A 122 -9.34 16.60 -1.51
N ALA A 123 -8.72 17.22 -2.52
CA ALA A 123 -9.23 17.28 -3.89
C ALA A 123 -9.22 15.89 -4.54
N GLY A 124 -8.15 15.10 -4.33
CA GLY A 124 -8.08 13.70 -4.73
C GLY A 124 -9.16 12.85 -4.08
N ALA A 125 -9.31 12.92 -2.76
CA ALA A 125 -10.38 12.21 -2.04
C ALA A 125 -11.80 12.66 -2.48
N ALA A 126 -12.01 13.97 -2.70
CA ALA A 126 -13.28 14.53 -3.15
C ALA A 126 -13.64 14.12 -4.58
N ALA A 127 -12.69 14.12 -5.52
CA ALA A 127 -12.89 13.67 -6.89
C ALA A 127 -13.27 12.17 -6.96
N ARG A 128 -12.68 11.36 -6.08
CA ARG A 128 -12.91 9.90 -6.00
C ARG A 128 -14.31 9.51 -5.49
N TRP A 129 -14.93 10.33 -4.65
CA TRP A 129 -16.24 10.04 -4.05
C TRP A 129 -17.38 10.87 -4.62
N GLY A 130 -17.09 12.04 -5.20
CA GLY A 130 -18.08 12.83 -5.94
C GLY A 130 -18.64 12.08 -7.16
N ASN A 131 -17.78 11.35 -7.89
CA ASN A 131 -18.18 10.61 -9.10
C ASN A 131 -18.90 9.28 -8.86
N ARG A 132 -19.01 8.80 -7.61
CA ARG A 132 -19.65 7.51 -7.30
C ARG A 132 -21.14 7.61 -6.93
N LYS A 133 -21.68 8.83 -6.84
CA LYS A 133 -23.11 9.11 -6.58
C LYS A 133 -23.93 9.40 -7.85
N GLY A 134 -23.33 9.24 -9.03
CA GLY A 134 -23.98 9.50 -10.32
C GLY A 134 -23.99 8.26 -11.22
N LEU A 135 -24.70 7.21 -10.81
CA LEU A 135 -25.20 6.11 -11.65
C LEU A 135 -26.38 5.45 -10.94
#